data_AF-A0AAV5HKD2-F1
#
_entry.id   AF-A0AAV5HKD2-F1
#
_cell.length_a   1.000
_cell.length_b   1.000
_cell.length_c   1.000
_cell.angle_alpha   90.00
_cell.angle_beta   90.00
_cell.angle_gamma   90.00
#
_symmetry.space_group_name_H-M   'P 1'
#
loop_
_entity.id
_entity.type
_entity.pdbx_description
1 polymer ?
#
loop_
_entity_poly.entity_id
_entity_poly.type
_entity_poly.pdbx_seq_one_letter_code
_entity_poly.pdbx_strand_id
1 'polypeptide(L)'
;METPLLDSTSSSSNVDYQPVVSFEDAKSVFWLETVKLWKIAAPIVFQLVCAYGVMSITSIFVGHISEIELSGVSVALSVIFTFSFGFMLGMGSALETLCGQAYGARQVYLLGVYMQRSWIILWVSCFFLLPIYIFATPILKLLGQEDEIADIAGKFAILIIPQLFALATSFPTQKFLQAQSKVRVLAWIGFVSLIIHVAWLCLFIYVFDWGTTGAAIAFNLTYWEIAIAQVIYVIVWSRDGWHGLSWAAFKDIWAFVRLSIASAVMLCLEVWYMMSIIIVTGHLNDAVTAVASLSICLNLNGCEGILFIGLNAAIR
;
A
#
# COMPACT_ATOMS: atom_id res chain seq x y z
N MET A 1 -31.90 -10.73 -30.03
CA MET A 1 -33.12 -10.52 -29.22
C MET A 1 -33.27 -11.78 -28.38
N GLU A 2 -33.51 -11.58 -27.08
CA GLU A 2 -33.70 -12.61 -26.03
C GLU A 2 -32.42 -13.29 -25.48
N THR A 3 -31.92 -12.71 -24.39
CA THR A 3 -31.01 -13.34 -23.41
C THR A 3 -31.81 -14.29 -22.52
N PRO A 4 -31.43 -15.57 -22.38
CA PRO A 4 -32.10 -16.49 -21.47
C PRO A 4 -31.67 -16.21 -20.02
N LEU A 5 -32.67 -16.06 -19.16
CA LEU A 5 -32.57 -15.94 -17.72
C LEU A 5 -31.99 -17.23 -17.12
N LEU A 6 -31.16 -17.05 -16.09
CA LEU A 6 -30.42 -18.08 -15.36
C LEU A 6 -31.33 -19.23 -14.90
N ASP A 7 -31.02 -20.44 -15.39
CA ASP A 7 -31.58 -21.69 -14.87
C ASP A 7 -31.18 -21.88 -13.40
N SER A 8 -32.21 -22.01 -12.58
CA SER A 8 -32.17 -22.20 -11.14
C SER A 8 -31.75 -23.64 -10.79
N THR A 9 -30.48 -23.99 -10.92
CA THR A 9 -29.94 -25.22 -10.30
C THR A 9 -28.41 -25.16 -10.21
N SER A 10 -27.87 -24.44 -9.24
CA SER A 10 -26.58 -24.80 -8.64
C SER A 10 -26.51 -24.31 -7.19
N SER A 11 -26.63 -25.27 -6.30
CA SER A 11 -26.44 -25.16 -4.85
C SER A 11 -24.99 -24.79 -4.53
N SER A 12 -24.74 -23.50 -4.30
CA SER A 12 -23.55 -23.04 -3.58
C SER A 12 -23.86 -21.73 -2.83
N SER A 13 -24.35 -21.87 -1.59
CA SER A 13 -24.18 -20.96 -0.44
C SER A 13 -24.15 -19.43 -0.63
N ASN A 14 -24.87 -18.85 -1.58
CA ASN A 14 -25.28 -17.44 -1.51
C ASN A 14 -26.67 -17.43 -0.89
N VAL A 15 -26.73 -17.26 0.44
CA VAL A 15 -27.99 -16.94 1.10
C VAL A 15 -28.29 -15.48 0.74
N ASP A 16 -28.96 -15.28 -0.39
CA ASP A 16 -29.59 -14.00 -0.67
C ASP A 16 -30.58 -13.72 0.46
N TYR A 17 -30.51 -12.49 1.00
CA TYR A 17 -31.38 -12.08 2.10
C TYR A 17 -32.84 -12.23 1.68
N GLN A 18 -33.68 -12.68 2.62
CA GLN A 18 -35.12 -12.56 2.42
C GLN A 18 -35.48 -11.07 2.22
N PRO A 19 -36.46 -10.75 1.37
CA PRO A 19 -36.87 -9.37 1.12
C PRO A 19 -37.14 -8.65 2.45
N VAL A 20 -36.54 -7.47 2.63
CA VAL A 20 -36.71 -6.66 3.84
C VAL A 20 -38.14 -6.12 3.86
N VAL A 21 -38.99 -6.70 4.73
CA VAL A 21 -40.40 -6.31 4.87
C VAL A 21 -40.69 -5.53 6.15
N SER A 22 -39.78 -5.59 7.13
CA SER A 22 -39.90 -4.86 8.41
C SER A 22 -38.62 -4.12 8.78
N PHE A 23 -38.75 -3.17 9.71
CA PHE A 23 -37.59 -2.47 10.29
C PHE A 23 -36.67 -3.42 11.07
N GLU A 24 -37.22 -4.47 11.68
CA GLU A 24 -36.41 -5.50 12.37
C GLU A 24 -35.57 -6.30 11.38
N ASP A 25 -36.14 -6.66 10.22
CA ASP A 25 -35.41 -7.30 9.13
C ASP A 25 -34.30 -6.37 8.63
N ALA A 26 -34.60 -5.09 8.40
CA ALA A 26 -33.62 -4.10 7.98
C ALA A 26 -32.46 -3.97 8.97
N LYS A 27 -32.76 -3.90 10.28
CA LYS A 27 -31.76 -3.85 11.35
C LYS A 27 -30.90 -5.12 11.38
N SER A 28 -31.51 -6.29 11.18
CA SER A 28 -30.81 -7.56 11.17
C SER A 28 -29.85 -7.67 9.98
N VAL A 29 -30.29 -7.32 8.77
CA VAL A 29 -29.47 -7.32 7.55
C VAL A 29 -28.34 -6.30 7.67
N PHE A 30 -28.64 -5.09 8.18
CA PHE A 30 -27.64 -4.07 8.44
C PHE A 30 -26.54 -4.56 9.39
N TRP A 31 -26.92 -5.21 10.51
CA TRP A 31 -25.96 -5.74 11.46
C TRP A 31 -25.11 -6.86 10.86
N LEU A 32 -25.73 -7.78 10.11
CA LEU A 32 -25.05 -8.89 9.46
C LEU A 32 -24.02 -8.39 8.42
N GLU A 33 -24.41 -7.46 7.55
CA GLU A 33 -23.50 -6.85 6.58
C GLU A 33 -22.40 -6.05 7.26
N THR A 34 -22.72 -5.27 8.30
CA THR A 34 -21.71 -4.56 9.10
C THR A 34 -20.66 -5.50 9.68
N VAL A 35 -21.08 -6.64 10.23
CA VAL A 35 -20.15 -7.64 10.78
C VAL A 35 -19.31 -8.29 9.69
N LYS A 36 -19.87 -8.58 8.50
CA LYS A 36 -19.09 -9.11 7.36
C LYS A 36 -18.04 -8.11 6.89
N LEU A 37 -18.41 -6.83 6.74
CA LEU A 37 -17.49 -5.76 6.36
C LEU A 37 -16.33 -5.66 7.36
N TRP A 38 -16.62 -5.62 8.65
CA TRP A 38 -15.58 -5.52 9.68
C TRP A 38 -14.66 -6.74 9.76
N LYS A 39 -15.15 -7.95 9.42
CA LYS A 39 -14.30 -9.15 9.32
C LYS A 39 -13.22 -9.02 8.24
N ILE A 40 -13.45 -8.21 7.20
CA ILE A 40 -12.47 -7.96 6.14
C ILE A 40 -11.69 -6.66 6.43
N ALA A 41 -12.37 -5.59 6.82
CA ALA A 41 -11.78 -4.29 7.06
C ALA A 41 -10.80 -4.28 8.23
N ALA A 42 -11.14 -4.89 9.38
CA ALA A 42 -10.28 -4.83 10.57
C ALA A 42 -8.88 -5.45 10.34
N PRO A 43 -8.74 -6.64 9.71
CA PRO A 43 -7.42 -7.16 9.34
C PRO A 43 -6.64 -6.26 8.36
N ILE A 44 -7.32 -5.62 7.41
CA ILE A 44 -6.66 -4.70 6.47
C ILE A 44 -6.16 -3.45 7.21
N VAL A 45 -6.99 -2.85 8.05
CA VAL A 45 -6.61 -1.69 8.89
C VAL A 45 -5.42 -2.06 9.77
N PHE A 46 -5.48 -3.21 10.44
CA PHE A 46 -4.39 -3.68 11.29
C PHE A 46 -3.09 -3.90 10.50
N GLN A 47 -3.19 -4.45 9.28
CA GLN A 47 -2.05 -4.58 8.38
C GLN A 47 -1.44 -3.22 8.01
N LEU A 48 -2.28 -2.22 7.73
CA LEU A 48 -1.82 -0.85 7.44
C LEU A 48 -1.13 -0.25 8.66
N VAL A 49 -1.70 -0.40 9.86
CA VAL A 49 -1.08 0.04 11.12
C VAL A 49 0.29 -0.61 11.31
N CYS A 50 0.45 -1.90 11.02
CA CYS A 50 1.75 -2.56 11.08
C CYS A 50 2.74 -1.95 10.08
N ALA A 51 2.31 -1.64 8.86
CA ALA A 51 3.16 -1.00 7.85
C ALA A 51 3.60 0.41 8.26
N TYR A 52 2.70 1.23 8.83
CA TYR A 52 3.05 2.52 9.44
C TYR A 52 3.99 2.35 10.64
N GLY A 53 3.81 1.27 11.41
CA GLY A 53 4.69 0.89 12.50
C GLY A 53 6.15 0.70 12.05
N VAL A 54 6.40 0.06 10.91
CA VAL A 54 7.76 -0.11 10.36
C VAL A 54 8.44 1.25 10.15
N MET A 55 7.72 2.21 9.54
CA MET A 55 8.23 3.57 9.30
C MET A 55 8.51 4.29 10.63
N SER A 56 7.55 4.26 11.55
CA SER A 56 7.65 4.95 12.84
C SER A 56 8.78 4.40 13.70
N ILE A 57 8.91 3.08 13.81
CA ILE A 57 9.98 2.43 14.58
C ILE A 57 11.35 2.72 13.95
N THR A 58 11.48 2.70 12.61
CA THR A 58 12.71 3.11 11.93
C THR A 58 13.13 4.52 12.36
N SER A 59 12.20 5.49 12.29
CA SER A 59 12.48 6.86 12.73
C SER A 59 12.84 6.93 14.22
N ILE A 60 12.13 6.21 15.09
CA ILE A 60 12.43 6.20 16.54
C ILE A 60 13.87 5.71 16.79
N PHE A 61 14.29 4.61 16.16
CA PHE A 61 15.65 4.09 16.34
C PHE A 61 16.71 5.05 15.79
N VAL A 62 16.48 5.63 14.61
CA VAL A 62 17.41 6.61 14.04
C VAL A 62 17.49 7.88 14.89
N GLY A 63 16.39 8.30 15.52
CA GLY A 63 16.37 9.43 16.46
C GLY A 63 17.25 9.24 17.70
N HIS A 64 17.55 8.01 18.09
CA HIS A 64 18.50 7.74 19.16
C HIS A 64 19.97 7.83 18.70
N ILE A 65 20.23 7.86 17.38
CA ILE A 65 21.58 8.08 16.83
C ILE A 65 21.92 9.57 16.91
N SER A 66 21.09 10.42 16.28
CA SER A 66 21.18 11.87 16.36
C SER A 66 19.94 12.55 15.77
N GLU A 67 19.74 13.83 16.10
CA GLU A 67 18.64 14.65 15.56
C GLU A 67 18.76 14.91 14.05
N ILE A 68 20.00 15.02 13.55
CA ILE A 68 20.25 15.29 12.13
C ILE A 68 20.02 14.05 11.26
N GLU A 69 20.41 12.86 11.74
CA GLU A 69 20.12 11.59 11.07
C GLU A 69 18.61 11.32 11.05
N LEU A 70 17.90 11.63 12.15
CA LEU A 70 16.44 11.55 12.20
C LEU A 70 15.78 12.44 11.15
N SER A 71 16.22 13.69 11.06
CA SER A 71 15.70 14.65 10.09
C SER A 71 15.93 14.15 8.66
N GLY A 72 17.15 13.72 8.33
CA GLY A 72 17.49 13.20 7.01
C GLY A 72 16.68 11.96 6.63
N VAL A 73 16.62 10.95 7.51
CA VAL A 73 15.83 9.73 7.26
C VAL A 73 14.34 10.02 7.17
N SER A 74 13.81 10.91 8.03
CA SER A 74 12.40 11.30 8.00
C SER A 74 12.04 12.02 6.70
N VAL A 75 12.92 12.90 6.19
CA VAL A 75 12.74 13.55 4.88
C VAL A 75 12.77 12.52 3.74
N ALA A 76 13.72 11.58 3.76
CA ALA A 76 13.77 10.52 2.76
C ALA A 76 12.49 9.67 2.73
N LEU A 77 12.01 9.25 3.91
CA LEU A 77 10.79 8.45 4.03
C LEU A 77 9.51 9.23 3.70
N SER A 78 9.39 10.47 4.18
CA SER A 78 8.19 11.28 3.97
C SER A 78 8.05 11.84 2.55
N VAL A 79 9.16 12.13 1.86
CA VAL A 79 9.14 12.71 0.51
C VAL A 79 9.39 11.65 -0.55
N ILE A 80 10.56 11.01 -0.55
CA ILE A 80 11.01 10.14 -1.64
C ILE A 80 10.24 8.81 -1.64
N PHE A 81 10.18 8.15 -0.49
CA PHE A 81 9.42 6.91 -0.34
C PHE A 81 7.93 7.16 -0.55
N THR A 82 7.32 8.16 0.09
CA THR A 82 5.87 8.42 -0.02
C THR A 82 5.45 8.70 -1.45
N PHE A 83 6.24 9.48 -2.21
CA PHE A 83 5.96 9.72 -3.63
C PHE A 83 5.88 8.40 -4.41
N SER A 84 6.89 7.55 -4.23
CA SER A 84 7.00 6.26 -4.93
C SER A 84 5.90 5.29 -4.49
N PHE A 85 5.65 5.22 -3.19
CA PHE A 85 4.59 4.42 -2.58
C PHE A 85 3.22 4.83 -3.13
N GLY A 86 2.92 6.12 -3.17
CA GLY A 86 1.68 6.65 -3.73
C GLY A 86 1.52 6.29 -5.20
N PHE A 87 2.55 6.52 -6.03
CA PHE A 87 2.51 6.16 -7.44
C PHE A 87 2.22 4.66 -7.65
N MET A 88 2.92 3.80 -6.90
CA MET A 88 2.75 2.35 -6.98
C MET A 88 1.39 1.89 -6.44
N LEU A 89 0.88 2.51 -5.39
CA LEU A 89 -0.43 2.23 -4.80
C LEU A 89 -1.54 2.57 -5.80
N GLY A 90 -1.43 3.73 -6.45
CA GLY A 90 -2.35 4.16 -7.48
C GLY A 90 -2.39 3.19 -8.67
N MET A 91 -1.23 2.76 -9.17
CA MET A 91 -1.19 1.71 -10.21
C MET A 91 -1.78 0.38 -9.75
N GLY A 92 -1.60 0.02 -8.47
CA GLY A 92 -2.18 -1.18 -7.87
C GLY A 92 -3.71 -1.15 -7.72
N SER A 93 -4.33 0.03 -7.66
CA SER A 93 -5.79 0.16 -7.50
C SER A 93 -6.59 -0.33 -8.74
N ALA A 94 -5.98 -0.25 -9.93
CA ALA A 94 -6.55 -0.83 -11.14
C ALA A 94 -6.67 -2.35 -11.03
N LEU A 95 -5.64 -3.01 -10.48
CA LEU A 95 -5.63 -4.44 -10.23
C LEU A 95 -6.72 -4.83 -9.22
N GLU A 96 -6.88 -4.07 -8.14
CA GLU A 96 -7.91 -4.32 -7.12
C GLU A 96 -9.32 -4.38 -7.75
N THR A 97 -9.62 -3.45 -8.64
CA THR A 97 -10.92 -3.42 -9.35
C THR A 97 -11.09 -4.64 -10.25
N LEU A 98 -10.07 -4.98 -11.04
CA LEU A 98 -10.12 -6.12 -11.96
C LEU A 98 -10.18 -7.46 -11.22
N CYS A 99 -9.47 -7.61 -10.10
CA CYS A 99 -9.52 -8.79 -9.25
C CYS A 99 -10.88 -8.93 -8.58
N GLY A 100 -11.47 -7.85 -8.06
CA GLY A 100 -12.82 -7.86 -7.48
C GLY A 100 -13.89 -8.28 -8.50
N GLN A 101 -13.84 -7.70 -9.70
CA GLN A 101 -14.75 -8.08 -10.80
C GLN A 101 -14.60 -9.54 -11.22
N ALA A 102 -13.37 -10.01 -11.41
CA ALA A 102 -13.11 -11.40 -11.80
C ALA A 102 -13.51 -12.40 -10.69
N TYR A 103 -13.28 -12.04 -9.42
CA TYR A 103 -13.69 -12.87 -8.29
C TYR A 103 -15.21 -12.95 -8.18
N GLY A 104 -15.91 -11.82 -8.29
CA GLY A 104 -17.38 -11.77 -8.32
C GLY A 104 -17.99 -12.55 -9.50
N ALA A 105 -17.32 -12.55 -10.65
CA ALA A 105 -17.68 -13.36 -11.82
C ALA A 105 -17.28 -14.85 -11.71
N ARG A 106 -16.78 -15.30 -10.55
CA ARG A 106 -16.28 -16.65 -10.28
C ARG A 106 -15.11 -17.09 -11.17
N GLN A 107 -14.36 -16.15 -11.75
CA GLN A 107 -13.18 -16.41 -12.59
C GLN A 107 -11.89 -16.29 -11.77
N VAL A 108 -11.77 -17.10 -10.71
CA VAL A 108 -10.69 -16.98 -9.72
C VAL A 108 -9.29 -17.16 -10.34
N TYR A 109 -9.14 -18.00 -11.37
CA TYR A 109 -7.86 -18.20 -12.07
C TYR A 109 -7.28 -16.89 -12.64
N LEU A 110 -8.15 -15.95 -13.06
CA LEU A 110 -7.74 -14.73 -13.71
C LEU A 110 -7.04 -13.76 -12.75
N LEU A 111 -7.31 -13.89 -11.45
CA LEU A 111 -6.62 -13.11 -10.41
C LEU A 111 -5.11 -13.35 -10.46
N GLY A 112 -4.67 -14.61 -10.65
CA GLY A 112 -3.24 -14.93 -10.74
C GLY A 112 -2.60 -14.33 -11.99
N VAL A 113 -3.32 -14.32 -13.11
CA VAL A 113 -2.85 -13.69 -14.36
C VAL A 113 -2.73 -12.17 -14.20
N TYR A 114 -3.74 -11.53 -13.60
CA TYR A 114 -3.70 -10.09 -13.34
C TYR A 114 -2.60 -9.70 -12.35
N MET A 115 -2.38 -10.50 -11.30
CA MET A 115 -1.28 -10.32 -10.36
C MET A 115 0.08 -10.36 -11.08
N GLN A 116 0.32 -11.38 -11.92
CA GLN A 116 1.57 -11.49 -12.69
C GLN A 116 1.75 -10.32 -13.67
N ARG A 117 0.68 -9.92 -14.36
CA ARG A 117 0.70 -8.75 -15.24
C ARG A 117 1.06 -7.48 -14.48
N SER A 118 0.47 -7.30 -13.31
CA SER A 118 0.76 -6.15 -12.45
C SER A 118 2.18 -6.20 -11.88
N TRP A 119 2.73 -7.36 -11.52
CA TRP A 119 4.16 -7.50 -11.19
C TRP A 119 5.03 -6.97 -12.32
N ILE A 120 4.82 -7.42 -13.57
CA ILE A 120 5.62 -6.96 -14.71
C ILE A 120 5.56 -5.44 -14.85
N ILE A 121 4.35 -4.87 -14.78
CA ILE A 121 4.14 -3.42 -14.92
C ILE A 121 4.83 -2.66 -13.79
N LEU A 122 4.60 -3.05 -12.53
CA LEU A 122 5.16 -2.34 -11.38
C LEU A 122 6.70 -2.44 -11.35
N TRP A 123 7.26 -3.59 -11.69
CA TRP A 123 8.72 -3.76 -11.80
C TRP A 123 9.31 -2.84 -12.87
N VAL A 124 8.67 -2.74 -14.04
CA VAL A 124 9.07 -1.79 -15.09
C VAL A 124 8.95 -0.34 -14.57
N SER A 125 7.88 -0.01 -13.86
CA SER A 125 7.69 1.31 -13.25
C SER A 125 8.73 1.66 -12.19
N CYS A 126 9.27 0.68 -11.44
CA CYS A 126 10.37 0.94 -10.51
C CYS A 126 11.57 1.58 -11.22
N PHE A 127 11.92 1.12 -12.43
CA PHE A 127 13.02 1.72 -13.20
C PHE A 127 12.77 3.17 -13.58
N PHE A 128 11.51 3.55 -13.85
CA PHE A 128 11.14 4.94 -14.11
C PHE A 128 11.14 5.81 -12.84
N LEU A 129 10.99 5.20 -11.67
CA LEU A 129 11.06 5.89 -10.37
C LEU A 129 12.48 6.00 -9.82
N LEU A 130 13.43 5.16 -10.27
CA LEU A 130 14.83 5.18 -9.81
C LEU A 130 15.49 6.57 -9.84
N PRO A 131 15.29 7.42 -10.87
CA PRO A 131 15.88 8.76 -10.88
C PRO A 131 15.53 9.59 -9.64
N ILE A 132 14.33 9.42 -9.05
CA ILE A 132 13.91 10.16 -7.85
C ILE A 132 14.75 9.75 -6.64
N TYR A 133 15.12 8.47 -6.54
CA TYR A 133 16.00 7.98 -5.47
C TYR A 133 17.46 8.37 -5.72
N ILE A 134 17.95 8.20 -6.94
CA ILE A 134 19.36 8.45 -7.30
C ILE A 134 19.68 9.95 -7.18
N PHE A 135 18.76 10.81 -7.59
CA PHE A 135 18.91 12.27 -7.53
C PHE A 135 18.19 12.88 -6.31
N ALA A 136 17.90 12.10 -5.26
CA ALA A 136 17.20 12.59 -4.09
C ALA A 136 17.91 13.79 -3.44
N THR A 137 19.24 13.74 -3.24
CA THR A 137 20.00 14.87 -2.67
C THR A 137 19.80 16.18 -3.45
N PRO A 138 20.13 16.28 -4.76
CA PRO A 138 19.96 17.53 -5.50
C PRO A 138 18.50 17.95 -5.62
N ILE A 139 17.55 17.00 -5.69
CA ILE A 139 16.11 17.31 -5.68
C ILE A 139 15.73 17.98 -4.35
N LEU A 140 16.16 17.43 -3.21
CA LEU A 140 15.84 17.97 -1.89
C LEU A 140 16.50 19.35 -1.66
N LYS A 141 17.75 19.53 -2.09
CA LYS A 141 18.43 20.84 -2.06
C LYS A 141 17.67 21.87 -2.91
N LEU A 142 17.20 21.48 -4.09
CA LEU A 142 16.37 22.34 -4.95
C LEU A 142 15.03 22.71 -4.30
N LEU A 143 14.45 21.80 -3.52
CA LEU A 143 13.23 22.04 -2.75
C LEU A 143 13.48 22.88 -1.48
N GLY A 144 14.70 23.35 -1.25
CA GLY A 144 15.05 24.24 -0.13
C GLY A 144 15.38 23.52 1.17
N GLN A 145 15.67 22.21 1.14
CA GLN A 145 16.19 21.51 2.32
C GLN A 145 17.62 21.94 2.62
N GLU A 146 17.96 21.97 3.91
CA GLU A 146 19.32 22.21 4.38
C GLU A 146 20.28 21.14 3.84
N ASP A 147 21.50 21.56 3.48
CA ASP A 147 22.43 20.71 2.75
C ASP A 147 22.77 19.41 3.49
N GLU A 148 23.00 19.49 4.80
CA GLU A 148 23.34 18.33 5.63
C GLU A 148 22.18 17.33 5.71
N ILE A 149 20.94 17.81 5.83
CA ILE A 149 19.73 16.98 5.85
C ILE A 149 19.52 16.33 4.49
N ALA A 150 19.66 17.08 3.40
CA ALA A 150 19.48 16.59 2.04
C ALA A 150 20.55 15.55 1.64
N ASP A 151 21.77 15.68 2.15
CA ASP A 151 22.86 14.72 1.92
C ASP A 151 22.59 13.39 2.64
N ILE A 152 22.12 13.43 3.89
CA ILE A 152 21.71 12.21 4.62
C ILE A 152 20.49 11.57 3.95
N ALA A 153 19.47 12.37 3.64
CA ALA A 153 18.23 11.89 3.03
C ALA A 153 18.48 11.21 1.69
N GLY A 154 19.32 11.79 0.84
CA GLY A 154 19.63 11.19 -0.46
C GLY A 154 20.50 9.93 -0.37
N LYS A 155 21.46 9.87 0.58
CA LYS A 155 22.17 8.61 0.87
C LYS A 155 21.21 7.52 1.32
N PHE A 156 20.31 7.84 2.25
CA PHE A 156 19.31 6.89 2.74
C PHE A 156 18.37 6.45 1.62
N ALA A 157 17.91 7.38 0.76
CA ALA A 157 17.09 7.07 -0.40
C ALA A 157 17.76 6.03 -1.32
N ILE A 158 19.02 6.23 -1.68
CA ILE A 158 19.77 5.26 -2.50
C ILE A 158 19.82 3.88 -1.83
N LEU A 159 20.04 3.84 -0.51
CA LEU A 159 20.12 2.59 0.23
C LEU A 159 18.78 1.82 0.27
N ILE A 160 17.64 2.50 0.26
CA ILE A 160 16.31 1.85 0.29
C ILE A 160 15.74 1.51 -1.10
N ILE A 161 16.49 1.69 -2.19
CA ILE A 161 16.07 1.27 -3.54
C ILE A 161 15.57 -0.19 -3.60
N PRO A 162 16.19 -1.20 -2.93
CA PRO A 162 15.67 -2.56 -2.96
C PRO A 162 14.23 -2.68 -2.45
N GLN A 163 13.83 -1.89 -1.47
CA GLN A 163 12.47 -1.86 -0.94
C GLN A 163 11.44 -1.38 -1.99
N LEU A 164 11.83 -0.51 -2.93
CA LEU A 164 10.96 -0.11 -4.05
C LEU A 164 10.52 -1.34 -4.88
N PHE A 165 11.43 -2.26 -5.16
CA PHE A 165 11.12 -3.50 -5.90
C PHE A 165 10.33 -4.50 -5.05
N ALA A 166 10.55 -4.51 -3.74
CA ALA A 166 9.71 -5.29 -2.83
C ALA A 166 8.25 -4.81 -2.86
N LEU A 167 7.99 -3.49 -2.95
CA LEU A 167 6.63 -2.97 -3.14
C LEU A 167 6.00 -3.45 -4.45
N ALA A 168 6.77 -3.50 -5.54
CA ALA A 168 6.28 -3.94 -6.86
C ALA A 168 5.81 -5.39 -6.83
N THR A 169 6.36 -6.18 -5.91
CA THR A 169 5.96 -7.57 -5.69
C THR A 169 4.83 -7.66 -4.66
N SER A 170 4.93 -6.93 -3.56
CA SER A 170 3.98 -6.98 -2.43
C SER A 170 2.61 -6.43 -2.81
N PHE A 171 2.51 -5.29 -3.49
CA PHE A 171 1.21 -4.68 -3.80
C PHE A 171 0.29 -5.58 -4.64
N PRO A 172 0.74 -6.18 -5.76
CA PRO A 172 -0.15 -7.04 -6.54
C PRO A 172 -0.55 -8.30 -5.78
N THR A 173 0.39 -8.86 -5.02
CA THR A 173 0.14 -10.06 -4.19
C THR A 173 -0.86 -9.76 -3.07
N GLN A 174 -0.75 -8.59 -2.46
CA GLN A 174 -1.69 -8.10 -1.46
C GLN A 174 -3.10 -7.97 -2.07
N LYS A 175 -3.24 -7.34 -3.25
CA LYS A 175 -4.55 -7.21 -3.92
C LYS A 175 -5.14 -8.55 -4.34
N PHE A 176 -4.30 -9.48 -4.80
CA PHE A 176 -4.71 -10.86 -5.09
C PHE A 176 -5.32 -11.54 -3.85
N LEU A 177 -4.68 -11.40 -2.68
CA LEU A 177 -5.15 -11.98 -1.43
C LEU A 177 -6.37 -11.25 -0.86
N GLN A 178 -6.43 -9.91 -0.96
CA GLN A 178 -7.57 -9.10 -0.55
C GLN A 178 -8.83 -9.45 -1.34
N ALA A 179 -8.74 -9.60 -2.67
CA ALA A 179 -9.87 -9.96 -3.51
C ALA A 179 -10.48 -11.33 -3.19
N GLN A 180 -9.72 -12.23 -2.56
CA GLN A 180 -10.19 -13.53 -2.07
C GLN A 180 -10.59 -13.51 -0.58
N SER A 181 -10.69 -12.33 0.04
CA SER A 181 -10.91 -12.17 1.49
C SER A 181 -9.87 -12.90 2.37
N LYS A 182 -8.67 -13.21 1.86
CA LYS A 182 -7.56 -13.85 2.61
C LYS A 182 -6.76 -12.83 3.44
N VAL A 183 -7.45 -11.84 4.00
CA VAL A 183 -6.86 -10.66 4.65
C VAL A 183 -6.23 -10.94 6.02
N ARG A 184 -6.67 -12.01 6.70
CA ARG A 184 -6.07 -12.44 7.97
C ARG A 184 -4.60 -12.84 7.81
N VAL A 185 -4.25 -13.41 6.66
CA VAL A 185 -2.88 -13.81 6.35
C VAL A 185 -2.00 -12.58 6.19
N LEU A 186 -2.49 -11.57 5.47
CA LEU A 186 -1.80 -10.30 5.32
C LEU A 186 -1.50 -9.69 6.69
N ALA A 187 -2.53 -9.56 7.55
CA ALA A 187 -2.40 -9.06 8.92
C ALA A 187 -1.33 -9.79 9.75
N TRP A 188 -1.30 -11.12 9.70
CA TRP A 188 -0.28 -11.90 10.41
C TRP A 188 1.13 -11.69 9.84
N ILE A 189 1.27 -11.64 8.51
CA ILE A 189 2.55 -11.34 7.86
C ILE A 189 3.06 -9.98 8.33
N GLY A 190 2.25 -8.92 8.29
CA GLY A 190 2.69 -7.59 8.73
C GLY A 190 3.03 -7.53 10.21
N PHE A 191 2.26 -8.19 11.07
CA PHE A 191 2.53 -8.22 12.51
C PHE A 191 3.85 -8.91 12.84
N VAL A 192 4.07 -10.11 12.27
CA VAL A 192 5.32 -10.85 12.46
C VAL A 192 6.51 -10.07 11.89
N SER A 193 6.35 -9.49 10.69
CA SER A 193 7.38 -8.67 10.06
C SER A 193 7.74 -7.45 10.90
N LEU A 194 6.77 -6.83 11.59
CA LEU A 194 7.03 -5.69 12.49
C LEU A 194 7.86 -6.09 13.71
N ILE A 195 7.58 -7.25 14.32
CA ILE A 195 8.38 -7.77 15.45
C ILE A 195 9.81 -8.06 14.98
N ILE A 196 9.96 -8.72 13.83
CA ILE A 196 11.26 -9.03 13.25
C ILE A 196 12.00 -7.74 12.85
N HIS A 197 11.29 -6.72 12.38
CA HIS A 197 11.86 -5.42 12.06
C HIS A 197 12.53 -4.74 13.27
N VAL A 198 11.89 -4.78 14.44
CA VAL A 198 12.52 -4.30 15.69
C VAL A 198 13.81 -5.06 15.98
N ALA A 199 13.81 -6.38 15.79
CA ALA A 199 15.02 -7.19 15.97
C ALA A 199 16.13 -6.81 14.97
N TRP A 200 15.79 -6.55 13.70
CA TRP A 200 16.75 -6.07 12.70
C TRP A 200 17.34 -4.72 13.06
N LEU A 201 16.51 -3.77 13.49
CA LEU A 201 16.98 -2.45 13.91
C LEU A 201 17.92 -2.56 15.12
N CYS A 202 17.55 -3.33 16.14
CA CYS A 202 18.43 -3.59 17.28
C CYS A 202 19.77 -4.19 16.86
N LEU A 203 19.75 -5.18 15.97
CA LEU A 203 20.96 -5.84 15.49
C LEU A 203 21.86 -4.88 14.70
N PHE A 204 21.33 -4.22 13.67
CA PHE A 204 22.16 -3.43 12.78
C PHE A 204 22.59 -2.08 13.36
N ILE A 205 21.76 -1.46 14.20
CA ILE A 205 22.07 -0.15 14.79
C ILE A 205 22.89 -0.31 16.07
N TYR A 206 22.50 -1.18 17.01
CA TYR A 206 23.16 -1.25 18.32
C TYR A 206 24.25 -2.33 18.42
N VAL A 207 24.12 -3.45 17.71
CA VAL A 207 25.13 -4.52 17.77
C VAL A 207 26.23 -4.31 16.73
N PHE A 208 25.85 -3.98 15.50
CA PHE A 208 26.83 -3.78 14.41
C PHE A 208 27.28 -2.34 14.22
N ASP A 209 26.60 -1.38 14.86
CA ASP A 209 26.95 0.05 14.81
C ASP A 209 26.98 0.62 13.38
N TRP A 210 26.04 0.20 12.53
CA TRP A 210 25.96 0.65 11.12
C TRP A 210 25.15 1.94 10.93
N GLY A 211 24.69 2.56 12.01
CA GLY A 211 23.92 3.81 11.98
C GLY A 211 22.72 3.78 11.03
N THR A 212 22.55 4.83 10.23
CA THR A 212 21.46 4.93 9.24
C THR A 212 21.56 3.95 8.08
N THR A 213 22.76 3.42 7.79
CA THR A 213 22.90 2.32 6.84
C THR A 213 22.27 1.04 7.40
N GLY A 214 22.46 0.78 8.69
CA GLY A 214 21.80 -0.32 9.40
C GLY A 214 20.27 -0.21 9.37
N ALA A 215 19.75 1.00 9.57
CA ALA A 215 18.32 1.29 9.46
C ALA A 215 17.78 1.01 8.04
N ALA A 216 18.48 1.43 6.99
CA ALA A 216 18.09 1.16 5.61
C ALA A 216 18.10 -0.34 5.27
N ILE A 217 19.09 -1.10 5.77
CA ILE A 217 19.15 -2.55 5.59
C ILE A 217 17.97 -3.23 6.30
N ALA A 218 17.69 -2.89 7.56
CA ALA A 218 16.52 -3.40 8.28
C ALA A 218 15.22 -3.14 7.50
N PHE A 219 15.08 -1.93 6.97
CA PHE A 219 13.93 -1.51 6.17
C PHE A 219 13.77 -2.36 4.91
N ASN A 220 14.85 -2.53 4.13
CA ASN A 220 14.85 -3.39 2.95
C ASN A 220 14.48 -4.84 3.27
N LEU A 221 15.07 -5.41 4.31
CA LEU A 221 14.81 -6.80 4.71
C LEU A 221 13.35 -7.00 5.08
N THR A 222 12.76 -6.10 5.86
CA THR A 222 11.36 -6.19 6.27
C THR A 222 10.40 -6.13 5.08
N TYR A 223 10.62 -5.24 4.11
CA TYR A 223 9.75 -5.18 2.92
C TYR A 223 9.90 -6.41 2.02
N TRP A 224 11.12 -6.94 1.86
CA TRP A 224 11.35 -8.18 1.11
C TRP A 224 10.79 -9.41 1.82
N GLU A 225 10.90 -9.47 3.14
CA GLU A 225 10.27 -10.51 3.96
C GLU A 225 8.76 -10.54 3.73
N ILE A 226 8.10 -9.38 3.82
CA ILE A 226 6.67 -9.24 3.54
C ILE A 226 6.35 -9.74 2.11
N ALA A 227 7.10 -9.26 1.11
CA ALA A 227 6.87 -9.63 -0.29
C ALA A 227 7.02 -11.15 -0.51
N ILE A 228 8.11 -11.73 -0.01
CA ILE A 228 8.41 -13.16 -0.13
C ILE A 228 7.36 -13.99 0.62
N ALA A 229 7.01 -13.63 1.85
CA ALA A 229 6.01 -14.35 2.65
C ALA A 229 4.65 -14.37 1.94
N GLN A 230 4.22 -13.25 1.34
CA GLN A 230 2.99 -13.20 0.57
C GLN A 230 3.07 -14.08 -0.69
N VAL A 231 4.17 -14.03 -1.45
CA VAL A 231 4.35 -14.84 -2.66
C VAL A 231 4.36 -16.34 -2.34
N ILE A 232 5.11 -16.74 -1.30
CA ILE A 232 5.11 -18.12 -0.80
C ILE A 232 3.69 -18.53 -0.43
N TYR A 233 2.94 -17.66 0.25
CA TYR A 233 1.57 -17.96 0.63
C TYR A 233 0.67 -18.22 -0.59
N VAL A 234 0.79 -17.38 -1.62
CA VAL A 234 0.03 -17.54 -2.88
C VAL A 234 0.37 -18.86 -3.56
N ILE A 235 1.66 -19.19 -3.69
CA ILE A 235 2.11 -20.40 -4.39
C ILE A 235 1.66 -21.68 -3.67
N VAL A 236 1.75 -21.71 -2.34
CA VAL A 236 1.50 -22.92 -1.55
C VAL A 236 0.02 -23.12 -1.23
N TRP A 237 -0.69 -22.06 -0.81
CA TRP A 237 -2.05 -22.16 -0.25
C TRP A 237 -3.16 -21.53 -1.11
N SER A 238 -2.86 -20.90 -2.25
CA SER A 238 -3.88 -20.27 -3.11
C SER A 238 -4.01 -20.91 -4.50
N ARG A 239 -4.10 -22.24 -4.53
CA ARG A 239 -4.18 -23.02 -5.79
C ARG A 239 -5.37 -22.67 -6.68
N ASP A 240 -6.49 -22.22 -6.10
CA ASP A 240 -7.68 -21.83 -6.88
C ASP A 240 -7.45 -20.57 -7.73
N GLY A 241 -6.58 -19.66 -7.28
CA GLY A 241 -6.25 -18.42 -7.99
C GLY A 241 -4.87 -18.44 -8.65
N TRP A 242 -3.97 -19.33 -8.22
CA TRP A 242 -2.61 -19.44 -8.71
C TRP A 242 -2.33 -20.80 -9.34
N HIS A 243 -2.13 -20.79 -10.66
CA HIS A 243 -1.84 -22.00 -11.47
C HIS A 243 -0.41 -22.00 -12.02
N GLY A 244 0.49 -21.21 -11.42
CA GLY A 244 1.85 -21.00 -11.91
C GLY A 244 1.98 -19.83 -12.88
N LEU A 245 3.19 -19.62 -13.38
CA LEU A 245 3.51 -18.55 -14.33
C LEU A 245 2.78 -18.78 -15.66
N SER A 246 2.19 -17.73 -16.21
CA SER A 246 1.38 -17.80 -17.43
C SER A 246 1.76 -16.71 -18.41
N TRP A 247 1.94 -17.10 -19.68
CA TRP A 247 2.13 -16.17 -20.79
C TRP A 247 0.95 -15.21 -20.99
N ALA A 248 -0.23 -15.55 -20.46
CA ALA A 248 -1.40 -14.66 -20.47
C ALA A 248 -1.16 -13.35 -19.69
N ALA A 249 -0.15 -13.30 -18.81
CA ALA A 249 0.26 -12.08 -18.13
C ALA A 249 0.68 -10.97 -19.12
N PHE A 250 1.29 -11.34 -20.26
CA PHE A 250 1.74 -10.40 -21.30
C PHE A 250 0.63 -9.99 -22.26
N LYS A 251 -0.49 -10.72 -22.29
CA LYS A 251 -1.61 -10.41 -23.18
C LYS A 251 -2.30 -9.11 -22.73
N ASP A 252 -2.58 -8.22 -23.67
CA ASP A 252 -3.28 -6.94 -23.47
C ASP A 252 -2.63 -6.05 -22.39
N ILE A 253 -1.31 -6.18 -22.19
CA ILE A 253 -0.57 -5.45 -21.14
C ILE A 253 -0.70 -3.94 -21.29
N TRP A 254 -0.74 -3.41 -22.52
CA TRP A 254 -0.85 -1.96 -22.77
C TRP A 254 -2.16 -1.36 -22.25
N ALA A 255 -3.28 -2.08 -22.41
CA ALA A 255 -4.57 -1.63 -21.88
C ALA A 255 -4.52 -1.56 -20.33
N PHE A 256 -3.87 -2.54 -19.71
CA PHE A 256 -3.67 -2.57 -18.26
C PHE A 256 -2.73 -1.45 -17.78
N VAL A 257 -1.64 -1.18 -18.52
CA VAL A 257 -0.73 -0.06 -18.26
C VAL A 257 -1.49 1.27 -18.31
N ARG A 258 -2.30 1.50 -19.35
CA ARG A 258 -3.09 2.73 -19.47
C ARG A 258 -4.04 2.93 -18.29
N LEU A 259 -4.71 1.85 -17.86
CA LEU A 259 -5.59 1.89 -16.70
C LEU A 259 -4.80 2.18 -15.40
N SER A 260 -3.67 1.50 -15.21
CA SER A 260 -2.81 1.66 -14.04
C SER A 260 -2.25 3.08 -13.94
N ILE A 261 -1.78 3.65 -15.05
CA ILE A 261 -1.27 5.03 -15.09
C ILE A 261 -2.39 6.03 -14.80
N ALA A 262 -3.59 5.84 -15.37
CA ALA A 262 -4.72 6.71 -15.08
C ALA A 262 -5.06 6.73 -13.58
N SER A 263 -5.06 5.55 -12.94
CA SER A 263 -5.26 5.43 -11.50
C SER A 263 -4.13 6.04 -10.66
N ALA A 264 -2.87 5.90 -11.11
CA ALA A 264 -1.73 6.54 -10.47
C ALA A 264 -1.81 8.07 -10.54
N VAL A 265 -2.11 8.62 -11.72
CA VAL A 265 -2.28 10.06 -11.92
C VAL A 265 -3.42 10.58 -11.05
N MET A 266 -4.54 9.87 -10.94
CA MET A 266 -5.65 10.25 -10.06
C MET A 266 -5.19 10.41 -8.60
N LEU A 267 -4.47 9.42 -8.05
CA LEU A 267 -3.98 9.47 -6.67
C LEU A 267 -2.88 10.53 -6.49
N CYS A 268 -1.97 10.68 -7.45
CA CYS A 268 -0.96 11.74 -7.42
C CYS A 268 -1.59 13.14 -7.44
N LEU A 269 -2.63 13.35 -8.25
CA LEU A 269 -3.36 14.62 -8.31
C LEU A 269 -4.05 14.95 -6.98
N GLU A 270 -4.57 13.95 -6.27
CA GLU A 270 -5.14 14.15 -4.93
C GLU A 270 -4.08 14.66 -3.94
N VAL A 271 -2.90 14.05 -3.93
CA VAL A 271 -1.78 14.48 -3.06
C VAL A 271 -1.28 15.87 -3.45
N TRP A 272 -1.09 16.14 -4.74
CA TRP A 272 -0.63 17.45 -5.23
C TRP A 272 -1.64 18.57 -4.99
N TYR A 273 -2.93 18.25 -5.10
CA TYR A 273 -4.00 19.16 -4.75
C TYR A 273 -3.92 19.57 -3.27
N MET A 274 -3.75 18.59 -2.37
CA MET A 274 -3.57 18.86 -0.93
C MET A 274 -2.32 19.71 -0.66
N MET A 275 -1.18 19.39 -1.29
CA MET A 275 0.05 20.18 -1.16
C MET A 275 -0.15 21.63 -1.65
N SER A 276 -0.88 21.82 -2.75
CA SER A 276 -1.18 23.15 -3.27
C SER A 276 -2.02 23.98 -2.30
N ILE A 277 -3.00 23.36 -1.62
CA ILE A 277 -3.79 24.02 -0.57
C ILE A 277 -2.90 24.46 0.59
N ILE A 278 -1.96 23.62 1.04
CA ILE A 278 -1.03 23.98 2.12
C ILE A 278 -0.19 25.20 1.72
N ILE A 279 0.35 25.22 0.50
CA ILE A 279 1.16 26.33 0.00
C ILE A 279 0.33 27.63 -0.03
N VAL A 280 -0.88 27.59 -0.58
CA VAL A 280 -1.77 28.76 -0.62
C VAL A 280 -2.15 29.23 0.79
N THR A 281 -2.38 28.30 1.72
CA THR A 281 -2.69 28.59 3.13
C THR A 281 -1.51 29.28 3.83
N GLY A 282 -0.28 28.97 3.43
CA GLY A 282 0.94 29.64 3.90
C GLY A 282 1.07 31.11 3.50
N HIS A 283 0.21 31.61 2.60
CA HIS A 283 0.18 33.03 2.20
C HIS A 283 -0.95 33.83 2.87
N LEU A 284 -1.70 33.25 3.82
CA LEU A 284 -2.74 33.96 4.57
C LEU A 284 -2.13 34.89 5.62
N ASN A 285 -2.87 35.92 6.02
CA ASN A 285 -2.43 36.92 7.00
C ASN A 285 -2.01 36.28 8.35
N ASP A 286 -2.65 35.17 8.75
CA ASP A 286 -2.30 34.36 9.92
C ASP A 286 -1.71 32.99 9.53
N ALA A 287 -0.76 33.00 8.57
CA ALA A 287 -0.19 31.79 7.96
C ALA A 287 0.25 30.71 8.97
N VAL A 288 0.89 31.10 10.08
CA VAL A 288 1.36 30.15 11.10
C VAL A 288 0.19 29.34 11.68
N THR A 289 -0.87 30.03 12.12
CA THR A 289 -2.04 29.39 12.71
C THR A 289 -2.85 28.61 11.68
N ALA A 290 -2.99 29.15 10.47
CA ALA A 290 -3.75 28.52 9.39
C ALA A 290 -3.07 27.24 8.87
N VAL A 291 -1.75 27.27 8.64
CA VAL A 291 -0.97 26.10 8.23
C VAL A 291 -0.90 25.06 9.34
N ALA A 292 -0.72 25.47 10.61
CA ALA A 292 -0.74 24.54 11.74
C ALA A 292 -2.09 23.83 11.85
N SER A 293 -3.20 24.57 11.76
CA SER A 293 -4.55 24.01 11.82
C SER A 293 -4.82 23.06 10.65
N LEU A 294 -4.47 23.46 9.43
CA LEU A 294 -4.60 22.61 8.24
C LEU A 294 -3.75 21.34 8.36
N SER A 295 -2.54 21.43 8.90
CA SER A 295 -1.66 20.27 9.12
C SER A 295 -2.26 19.29 10.12
N ILE A 296 -2.90 19.77 11.19
CA ILE A 296 -3.65 18.91 12.12
C ILE A 296 -4.81 18.23 11.41
N CYS A 297 -5.60 18.97 10.63
CA CYS A 297 -6.71 18.41 9.84
C CYS A 297 -6.23 17.34 8.84
N LEU A 298 -5.10 17.57 8.18
CA LEU A 298 -4.53 16.61 7.23
C LEU A 298 -4.01 15.34 7.91
N ASN A 299 -3.42 15.46 9.11
CA ASN A 299 -3.04 14.29 9.90
C ASN A 299 -4.27 13.48 10.34
N LEU A 300 -5.34 14.15 10.77
CA LEU A 300 -6.61 13.49 11.08
C LEU A 300 -7.22 12.80 9.85
N ASN A 301 -7.24 13.48 8.70
CA ASN A 301 -7.68 12.91 7.43
C ASN A 301 -6.83 11.70 7.01
N GLY A 302 -5.52 11.71 7.27
CA GLY A 302 -4.65 10.55 7.06
C GLY A 302 -5.04 9.34 7.92
N CYS A 303 -5.26 9.57 9.22
CA CYS A 303 -5.73 8.53 10.14
C CYS A 303 -7.10 7.98 9.73
N GLU A 304 -8.03 8.86 9.36
CA GLU A 304 -9.35 8.50 8.85
C GLU A 304 -9.24 7.73 7.52
N GLY A 305 -8.33 8.14 6.65
CA GLY A 305 -8.01 7.48 5.39
C GLY A 305 -7.59 6.02 5.56
N ILE A 306 -6.85 5.67 6.61
CA ILE A 306 -6.49 4.27 6.92
C ILE A 306 -7.76 3.43 7.18
N LEU A 307 -8.71 3.98 7.93
CA LEU A 307 -10.00 3.33 8.21
C LEU A 307 -10.84 3.22 6.93
N PHE A 308 -10.95 4.29 6.15
CA PHE A 308 -11.70 4.28 4.90
C PHE A 308 -11.11 3.35 3.85
N ILE A 309 -9.78 3.27 3.71
CA ILE A 309 -9.13 2.32 2.80
C ILE A 309 -9.49 0.89 3.21
N GLY A 310 -9.45 0.58 4.51
CA GLY A 310 -9.86 -0.73 5.03
C GLY A 310 -11.33 -1.07 4.73
N LEU A 311 -12.24 -0.11 4.93
CA LEU A 311 -13.67 -0.27 4.64
C LEU A 311 -13.94 -0.37 3.13
N ASN A 312 -13.34 0.47 2.31
CA ASN A 312 -13.48 0.45 0.85
C ASN A 312 -13.00 -0.86 0.24
N ALA A 313 -11.94 -1.45 0.79
CA ALA A 313 -11.47 -2.77 0.38
C ALA A 313 -12.42 -3.91 0.82
N ALA A 314 -13.25 -3.70 1.84
CA ALA A 314 -14.21 -4.69 2.34
C ALA A 314 -15.58 -4.64 1.65
N ILE A 315 -15.97 -3.50 1.06
CA ILE A 315 -17.28 -3.30 0.40
C ILE A 315 -17.37 -4.01 -0.97
N ARG A 316 -16.24 -4.47 -1.52
CA ARG A 316 -16.13 -5.07 -2.86
C ARG A 316 -16.15 -6.59 -2.83
#